data_AF-A0A517D8M3-F1
#
_entry.id   AF-A0A517D8M3-F1
#
_cell.length_a   1.000
_cell.length_b   1.000
_cell.length_c   1.000
_cell.angle_alpha   90.00
_cell.angle_beta   90.00
_cell.angle_gamma   90.00
#
_symmetry.space_group_name_H-M   'P 1'
#
loop_
_entity.id
_entity.type
_entity.pdbx_description
1 polymer ?
#
loop_
_entity_poly.entity_id
_entity_poly.type
_entity_poly.pdbx_seq_one_letter_code
_entity_poly.pdbx_strand_id
1 'polypeptide(L)'
;MIANMMEQIDNFGASEAYRAATWEGKQEFIKAVYAMEVVIEQVTDKYRNKKTPKGEFVACCLLDYFYDVSPLEGNLQEQMESIFGDEPVLAQYTEFLSGIASNIHQIVREIKKVYKNNKAEILDLITNADGSVDLEEINDCSREYLQPWY
;
A
#
# COMPACT_ATOMS: atom_id res chain seq x y z
N MET A 1 -8.39 -7.27 -14.05
CA MET A 1 -7.98 -5.96 -13.52
C MET A 1 -8.83 -4.78 -14.00
N ILE A 2 -9.37 -4.71 -15.23
CA ILE A 2 -10.42 -3.68 -15.56
C ILE A 2 -11.83 -4.13 -15.12
N ALA A 3 -12.07 -5.45 -15.03
CA ALA A 3 -13.38 -6.02 -14.70
C ALA A 3 -13.88 -5.71 -13.27
N ASN A 4 -13.01 -5.35 -12.32
CA ASN A 4 -13.41 -4.96 -10.96
C ASN A 4 -13.89 -3.50 -10.86
N MET A 5 -13.71 -2.67 -11.88
CA MET A 5 -13.87 -1.21 -11.75
C MET A 5 -15.33 -0.76 -11.53
N MET A 6 -16.31 -1.42 -12.15
CA MET A 6 -17.72 -1.09 -11.93
C MET A 6 -18.17 -1.50 -10.53
N GLU A 7 -17.70 -2.65 -10.05
CA GLU A 7 -17.99 -3.19 -8.71
C GLU A 7 -17.36 -2.31 -7.61
N GLN A 8 -16.17 -1.74 -7.90
CA GLN A 8 -15.44 -0.81 -7.04
C GLN A 8 -16.08 0.58 -6.94
N ILE A 9 -16.64 1.10 -8.04
CA ILE A 9 -17.36 2.39 -8.04
C ILE A 9 -18.62 2.32 -7.17
N ASP A 10 -19.31 1.18 -7.17
CA ASP A 10 -20.48 0.97 -6.31
C ASP A 10 -20.08 1.01 -4.81
N ASN A 11 -18.91 0.46 -4.46
CA ASN A 11 -18.35 0.56 -3.10
C ASN A 11 -17.99 2.01 -2.72
N PHE A 12 -17.42 2.79 -3.64
CA PHE A 12 -17.18 4.22 -3.38
C PHE A 12 -18.48 5.00 -3.19
N GLY A 13 -19.52 4.62 -3.94
CA GLY A 13 -20.86 5.21 -3.86
C GLY A 13 -21.51 5.13 -2.47
N ALA A 14 -21.04 4.24 -1.59
CA ALA A 14 -21.49 4.15 -0.20
C ALA A 14 -20.91 5.27 0.68
N SER A 15 -19.73 5.81 0.36
CA SER A 15 -19.10 6.88 1.13
C SER A 15 -19.86 8.21 1.00
N GLU A 16 -20.10 8.87 2.13
CA GLU A 16 -20.69 10.21 2.14
C GLU A 16 -19.77 11.24 1.49
N ALA A 17 -18.48 11.19 1.81
CA ALA A 17 -17.47 12.06 1.21
C ALA A 17 -17.41 11.90 -0.32
N TYR A 18 -17.49 10.65 -0.81
CA TYR A 18 -17.55 10.41 -2.24
C TYR A 18 -18.83 10.95 -2.85
N ARG A 19 -20.01 10.68 -2.27
CA ARG A 19 -21.29 11.18 -2.80
C ARG A 19 -21.35 12.70 -2.87
N ALA A 20 -20.84 13.39 -1.85
CA ALA A 20 -20.80 14.84 -1.74
C ALA A 20 -19.83 15.52 -2.72
N ALA A 21 -18.84 14.80 -3.25
CA ALA A 21 -17.86 15.36 -4.18
C ALA A 21 -18.47 15.70 -5.56
N THR A 22 -17.89 16.72 -6.20
CA THR A 22 -18.20 17.09 -7.59
C THR A 22 -17.82 15.97 -8.55
N TRP A 23 -18.33 16.01 -9.78
CA TRP A 23 -17.94 15.05 -10.81
C TRP A 23 -16.43 15.08 -11.07
N GLU A 24 -15.86 16.28 -11.17
CA GLU A 24 -14.42 16.47 -11.37
C GLU A 24 -13.62 15.88 -10.20
N GLY A 25 -14.02 16.13 -8.96
CA GLY A 25 -13.35 15.59 -7.77
C GLY A 25 -13.40 14.06 -7.71
N LYS A 26 -14.52 13.45 -8.12
CA LYS A 26 -14.63 11.98 -8.25
C LYS A 26 -13.66 11.44 -9.31
N GLN A 27 -13.53 12.13 -10.44
CA GLN A 27 -12.60 11.72 -11.51
C GLN A 27 -11.13 11.86 -11.08
N GLU A 28 -10.79 12.90 -10.34
CA GLU A 28 -9.44 13.08 -9.76
C GLU A 28 -9.12 12.00 -8.74
N PHE A 29 -10.06 11.70 -7.84
CA PHE A 29 -9.94 10.60 -6.89
C PHE A 29 -9.67 9.26 -7.58
N ILE A 30 -10.48 8.90 -8.58
CA ILE A 30 -10.30 7.65 -9.34
C ILE A 30 -8.91 7.59 -9.99
N LYS A 31 -8.45 8.70 -10.60
CA LYS A 31 -7.11 8.77 -11.18
C LYS A 31 -6.00 8.58 -10.14
N ALA A 32 -6.16 9.15 -8.94
CA ALA A 32 -5.20 9.01 -7.86
C ALA A 32 -5.10 7.56 -7.36
N VAL A 33 -6.25 6.89 -7.17
CA VAL A 33 -6.31 5.47 -6.83
C VAL A 33 -5.55 4.62 -7.85
N TYR A 34 -5.82 4.83 -9.14
CA TYR A 34 -5.14 4.10 -10.22
C TYR A 34 -3.64 4.38 -10.29
N ALA A 35 -3.25 5.65 -10.19
CA ALA A 35 -1.84 6.01 -10.23
C ALA A 35 -1.07 5.36 -9.07
N MET A 36 -1.67 5.33 -7.88
CA MET A 36 -1.09 4.67 -6.72
C MET A 36 -0.97 3.15 -6.92
N GLU A 37 -2.06 2.47 -7.28
CA GLU A 37 -2.10 1.01 -7.53
C GLU A 37 -1.01 0.60 -8.53
N VAL A 38 -1.01 1.22 -9.71
CA VAL A 38 -0.05 0.91 -10.78
C VAL A 38 1.39 1.12 -10.33
N VAL A 39 1.68 2.20 -9.62
CA VAL A 39 3.03 2.50 -9.15
C VAL A 39 3.47 1.49 -8.08
N ILE A 40 2.59 1.13 -7.14
CA ILE A 40 2.92 0.15 -6.11
C ILE A 40 3.12 -1.23 -6.73
N GLU A 41 2.26 -1.69 -7.62
CA GLU A 41 2.41 -2.97 -8.32
C GLU A 41 3.75 -3.04 -9.07
N GLN A 42 4.05 -2.03 -9.89
CA GLN A 42 5.29 -1.99 -10.67
C GLN A 42 6.54 -2.04 -9.78
N VAL A 43 6.52 -1.32 -8.66
CA VAL A 43 7.65 -1.30 -7.73
C VAL A 43 7.76 -2.61 -6.97
N THR A 44 6.64 -3.18 -6.53
CA THR A 44 6.55 -4.49 -5.86
C THR A 44 7.13 -5.58 -6.75
N ASP A 45 6.65 -5.69 -8.00
CA ASP A 45 7.14 -6.67 -8.97
C ASP A 45 8.65 -6.53 -9.22
N LYS A 46 9.14 -5.29 -9.35
CA LYS A 46 10.56 -5.02 -9.50
C LYS A 46 11.40 -5.55 -8.33
N TYR A 47 10.86 -5.57 -7.11
CA TYR A 47 11.56 -6.10 -5.93
C TYR A 47 11.40 -7.62 -5.78
N ARG A 48 10.21 -8.18 -6.01
CA ARG A 48 9.98 -9.64 -6.02
C ARG A 48 10.83 -10.35 -7.05
N ASN A 49 10.98 -9.76 -8.24
CA ASN A 49 11.79 -10.32 -9.34
C ASN A 49 13.28 -10.50 -8.98
N LYS A 50 13.76 -9.88 -7.90
CA LYS A 50 15.14 -10.07 -7.43
C LYS A 50 15.34 -11.39 -6.71
N LYS A 51 14.28 -12.01 -6.18
CA LYS A 51 14.33 -13.29 -5.44
C LYS A 51 15.39 -13.27 -4.32
N THR A 52 15.36 -12.20 -3.52
CA THR A 52 16.24 -12.03 -2.36
C THR A 52 15.42 -11.67 -1.13
N PRO A 53 15.89 -11.95 0.09
CA PRO A 53 15.15 -11.57 1.30
C PRO A 53 14.83 -10.08 1.37
N LYS A 54 15.79 -9.22 1.01
CA LYS A 54 15.56 -7.78 0.91
C LYS A 54 14.52 -7.41 -0.14
N GLY A 55 14.53 -8.11 -1.27
CA GLY A 55 13.58 -7.88 -2.36
C GLY A 55 12.18 -8.21 -1.91
N GLU A 56 11.98 -9.41 -1.37
CA GLU A 56 10.67 -9.84 -0.89
C GLU A 56 10.19 -8.98 0.27
N PHE A 57 11.06 -8.61 1.22
CA PHE A 57 10.70 -7.75 2.33
C PHE A 57 10.18 -6.38 1.86
N VAL A 58 10.87 -5.77 0.89
CA VAL A 58 10.40 -4.50 0.33
C VAL A 58 9.05 -4.67 -0.38
N ALA A 59 8.86 -5.77 -1.10
CA ALA A 59 7.61 -6.06 -1.81
C ALA A 59 6.44 -6.28 -0.84
N CYS A 60 6.59 -7.14 0.16
CA CYS A 60 5.57 -7.39 1.18
C CYS A 60 5.20 -6.11 1.93
N CYS A 61 6.17 -5.34 2.41
CA CYS A 61 5.91 -4.06 3.07
C CYS A 61 5.11 -3.08 2.18
N LEU A 62 5.43 -3.00 0.88
CA LEU A 62 4.69 -2.14 -0.04
C LEU A 62 3.24 -2.60 -0.27
N LEU A 63 3.02 -3.92 -0.36
CA LEU A 63 1.68 -4.48 -0.51
C LEU A 63 0.86 -4.30 0.77
N ASP A 64 1.42 -4.60 1.95
CA ASP A 64 0.77 -4.36 3.23
C ASP A 64 0.34 -2.90 3.36
N TYR A 65 1.23 -1.96 3.03
CA TYR A 65 0.91 -0.54 3.03
C TYR A 65 -0.18 -0.17 2.02
N PHE A 66 -0.18 -0.78 0.84
CA PHE A 66 -1.28 -0.59 -0.12
C PHE A 66 -2.60 -1.09 0.45
N TYR A 67 -2.65 -2.27 1.07
CA TYR A 67 -3.88 -2.79 1.66
C TYR A 67 -4.44 -1.87 2.76
N ASP A 68 -3.56 -1.25 3.55
CA ASP A 68 -3.98 -0.33 4.62
C ASP A 68 -4.57 0.98 4.09
N VAL A 69 -4.11 1.46 2.92
CA VAL A 69 -4.44 2.80 2.41
C VAL A 69 -5.24 2.79 1.11
N SER A 70 -5.52 1.64 0.52
CA SER A 70 -6.17 1.56 -0.79
C SER A 70 -7.67 1.40 -0.65
N PRO A 71 -8.48 2.33 -1.19
CA PRO A 71 -9.94 2.19 -1.17
C PRO A 71 -10.45 1.03 -2.01
N LEU A 72 -9.56 0.36 -2.75
CA LEU A 72 -9.91 -0.83 -3.52
C LEU A 72 -10.14 -2.08 -2.67
N GLU A 73 -9.61 -2.08 -1.44
CA GLU A 73 -9.55 -3.26 -0.58
C GLU A 73 -10.50 -3.14 0.64
N GLY A 74 -11.29 -2.07 0.72
CA GLY A 74 -12.14 -1.81 1.88
C GLY A 74 -13.20 -0.73 1.68
N ASN A 75 -13.80 -0.30 2.79
CA ASN A 75 -14.76 0.80 2.79
C ASN A 75 -14.01 2.14 2.73
N LEU A 76 -14.24 2.92 1.67
CA LEU A 76 -13.62 4.23 1.47
C LEU A 76 -13.79 5.16 2.68
N GLN A 77 -14.98 5.18 3.30
CA GLN A 77 -15.24 6.04 4.45
C GLN A 77 -14.38 5.65 5.66
N GLU A 78 -14.34 4.36 5.99
CA GLU A 78 -13.57 3.84 7.13
C GLU A 78 -12.06 4.08 6.95
N GLN A 79 -11.55 3.91 5.74
CA GLN A 79 -10.14 4.16 5.46
C GLN A 79 -9.81 5.65 5.58
N MET A 80 -10.64 6.52 5.02
CA MET A 80 -10.46 7.95 5.14
C MET A 80 -10.47 8.39 6.62
N GLU A 81 -11.37 7.81 7.43
CA GLU A 81 -11.45 8.06 8.88
C GLU A 81 -10.23 7.53 9.63
N SER A 82 -9.69 6.38 9.25
CA SER A 82 -8.47 5.84 9.87
C SER A 82 -7.23 6.72 9.66
N ILE A 83 -7.19 7.47 8.55
CA ILE A 83 -6.05 8.32 8.17
C ILE A 83 -6.21 9.75 8.68
N PHE A 84 -7.42 10.33 8.59
CA PHE A 84 -7.65 11.75 8.88
C PHE A 84 -8.55 12.01 10.09
N GLY A 85 -9.16 10.98 10.68
CA GLY A 85 -10.14 11.13 11.75
C GLY A 85 -11.53 11.50 11.25
N ASP A 86 -12.32 12.14 12.11
CA ASP A 86 -13.73 12.43 11.85
C ASP A 86 -13.91 13.42 10.68
N GLU A 87 -14.95 13.18 9.87
CA GLU A 87 -15.36 14.00 8.71
C GLU A 87 -14.29 14.20 7.61
N PRO A 88 -13.69 13.12 7.09
CA PRO A 88 -12.66 13.26 6.07
C PRO A 88 -13.26 13.70 4.72
N VAL A 89 -12.51 14.53 4.00
CA VAL A 89 -12.94 15.06 2.68
C VAL A 89 -12.23 14.32 1.56
N LEU A 90 -12.97 13.98 0.49
CA LEU A 90 -12.44 13.19 -0.63
C LEU A 90 -11.20 13.83 -1.28
N ALA A 91 -11.15 15.16 -1.36
CA ALA A 91 -10.01 15.90 -1.91
C ALA A 91 -8.73 15.65 -1.11
N GLN A 92 -8.81 15.66 0.23
CA GLN A 92 -7.66 15.41 1.09
C GLN A 92 -7.12 13.99 0.90
N TYR A 93 -8.03 13.00 0.80
CA TYR A 93 -7.62 11.63 0.53
C TYR A 93 -7.04 11.46 -0.87
N THR A 94 -7.61 12.15 -1.87
CA THR A 94 -7.09 12.17 -3.24
C THR A 94 -5.66 12.71 -3.31
N GLU A 95 -5.38 13.81 -2.59
CA GLU A 95 -4.03 14.37 -2.48
C GLU A 95 -3.07 13.40 -1.79
N PHE A 96 -3.52 12.72 -0.74
CA PHE A 96 -2.73 11.72 -0.03
C PHE A 96 -2.34 10.53 -0.93
N LEU A 97 -3.30 9.94 -1.65
CA LEU A 97 -3.05 8.85 -2.59
C LEU A 97 -2.09 9.28 -3.72
N SER A 98 -2.28 10.49 -4.25
CA SER A 98 -1.37 11.09 -5.24
C SER A 98 0.04 11.32 -4.67
N GLY A 99 0.13 11.69 -3.39
CA GLY A 99 1.36 11.84 -2.64
C GLY A 99 2.13 10.53 -2.51
N ILE A 100 1.44 9.42 -2.23
CA ILE A 100 2.05 8.08 -2.18
C ILE A 100 2.70 7.74 -3.53
N ALA A 101 1.95 7.86 -4.63
CA ALA A 101 2.45 7.57 -5.97
C ALA A 101 3.69 8.41 -6.31
N SER A 102 3.65 9.70 -5.97
CA SER A 102 4.74 10.65 -6.22
C SER A 102 5.98 10.37 -5.38
N ASN A 103 5.80 9.88 -4.15
CA ASN A 103 6.87 9.66 -3.17
C ASN A 103 7.27 8.19 -3.01
N ILE A 104 6.83 7.30 -3.90
CA ILE A 104 7.10 5.86 -3.80
C ILE A 104 8.60 5.53 -3.61
N HIS A 105 9.49 6.30 -4.24
CA HIS A 105 10.93 6.11 -4.12
C HIS A 105 11.45 6.46 -2.72
N GLN A 106 10.85 7.42 -2.03
CA GLN A 106 11.15 7.76 -0.65
C GLN A 106 10.61 6.67 0.29
N ILE A 107 9.37 6.23 0.11
CA ILE A 107 8.79 5.11 0.86
C ILE A 107 9.69 3.87 0.79
N VAL A 108 10.10 3.48 -0.43
CA VAL A 108 11.06 2.40 -0.67
C VAL A 108 12.40 2.61 0.03
N ARG A 109 12.89 3.85 0.15
CA ARG A 109 14.15 4.13 0.88
C ARG A 109 13.97 3.89 2.37
N GLU A 110 12.85 4.30 2.95
CA GLU A 110 12.56 4.06 4.36
C GLU A 110 12.40 2.56 4.65
N ILE A 111 11.64 1.82 3.85
CA ILE A 111 11.50 0.35 3.99
C ILE A 111 12.88 -0.33 3.92
N LYS A 112 13.76 0.10 3.00
CA LYS A 112 15.13 -0.42 2.92
C LYS A 112 15.98 -0.12 4.15
N LYS A 113 15.77 1.02 4.82
CA LYS A 113 16.46 1.35 6.07
C LYS A 113 15.96 0.45 7.19
N VAL A 114 14.65 0.22 7.28
CA VAL A 114 14.05 -0.72 8.23
C VAL A 114 14.65 -2.11 8.06
N TYR A 115 14.66 -2.64 6.83
CA TYR A 115 15.33 -3.92 6.54
C TYR A 115 16.81 -3.92 6.96
N LYS A 116 17.54 -2.83 6.68
CA LYS A 116 18.97 -2.75 7.01
C LYS A 116 19.18 -2.81 8.53
N ASN A 117 18.34 -2.13 9.29
CA ASN A 117 18.45 -2.05 10.74
C ASN A 117 18.07 -3.38 11.41
N ASN A 118 17.09 -4.10 10.85
CA ASN A 118 16.55 -5.34 11.43
C ASN A 118 16.99 -6.59 10.66
N LYS A 119 18.02 -6.49 9.81
CA LYS A 119 18.42 -7.56 8.87
C LYS A 119 18.68 -8.89 9.59
N ALA A 120 19.33 -8.86 10.75
CA ALA A 120 19.68 -10.08 11.47
C ALA A 120 18.43 -10.81 11.96
N GLU A 121 17.50 -10.08 12.58
CA GLU A 121 16.23 -10.59 13.08
C GLU A 121 15.35 -11.12 11.94
N ILE A 122 15.20 -10.34 10.86
CA ILE A 122 14.45 -10.77 9.68
C ILE A 122 15.04 -12.04 9.07
N LEU A 123 16.38 -12.15 8.97
CA LEU A 123 16.99 -13.36 8.43
C LEU A 123 16.83 -14.56 9.35
N ASP A 124 16.90 -14.38 10.66
CA ASP A 124 16.70 -15.45 11.65
C ASP A 124 15.28 -16.02 11.57
N LEU A 125 14.28 -15.13 11.45
CA LEU A 125 12.86 -15.50 11.33
C LEU A 125 12.53 -16.35 10.11
N ILE A 126 13.29 -16.18 9.01
CA ILE A 126 12.99 -16.81 7.71
C ILE A 126 13.96 -17.94 7.36
N THR A 127 14.88 -18.26 8.27
CA THR A 127 15.88 -19.31 8.07
C THR A 127 15.42 -20.59 8.77
N ASN A 128 15.18 -21.63 7.98
CA ASN A 128 14.82 -22.96 8.46
C ASN A 128 15.95 -23.58 9.29
N ALA A 129 15.62 -24.63 10.06
CA ALA A 129 16.59 -25.37 10.86
C ALA A 129 17.77 -25.97 10.05
N ASP A 130 17.60 -26.17 8.74
CA ASP A 130 18.64 -26.67 7.83
C ASP A 130 19.51 -25.54 7.22
N GLY A 131 19.23 -24.28 7.55
CA GLY A 131 19.91 -23.10 7.03
C GLY A 131 19.39 -22.60 5.68
N SER A 132 18.33 -23.21 5.13
CA SER A 132 17.63 -22.68 3.95
C SER A 132 16.79 -21.47 4.30
N VAL A 133 16.62 -20.55 3.34
CA VAL A 133 15.81 -19.34 3.52
C VAL A 133 14.47 -19.51 2.83
N ASP A 134 13.38 -19.39 3.59
CA ASP A 134 12.03 -19.35 3.07
C ASP A 134 11.59 -17.89 2.83
N LEU A 135 11.40 -17.51 1.58
CA LEU A 135 10.97 -16.15 1.26
C LEU A 135 9.49 -15.94 1.53
N GLU A 136 8.68 -16.99 1.65
CA GLU A 136 7.23 -16.86 1.91
C GLU A 136 6.98 -16.37 3.34
N GLU A 137 7.82 -16.77 4.30
CA GLU A 137 7.76 -16.33 5.71
C GLU A 137 8.05 -14.82 5.88
N ILE A 138 8.62 -14.16 4.87
CA ILE A 138 8.82 -12.70 4.91
C ILE A 138 7.49 -11.95 4.97
N ASN A 139 6.44 -12.50 4.36
CA ASN A 139 5.12 -11.88 4.39
C ASN A 139 4.52 -11.85 5.81
N ASP A 140 4.86 -12.83 6.64
CA ASP A 140 4.36 -12.91 8.01
C ASP A 140 5.06 -11.89 8.91
N CYS A 141 6.36 -11.64 8.70
CA CYS A 141 7.11 -10.69 9.51
C CYS A 141 7.08 -9.24 8.97
N SER A 142 6.81 -8.99 7.68
CA SER A 142 6.79 -7.63 7.11
C SER A 142 5.85 -6.69 7.83
N ARG A 143 4.70 -7.20 8.28
CA ARG A 143 3.67 -6.45 9.01
C ARG A 143 4.16 -5.86 10.33
N GLU A 144 5.07 -6.54 11.03
CA GLU A 144 5.63 -6.03 12.29
C GLU A 144 6.47 -4.77 12.09
N TYR A 145 6.95 -4.57 10.86
CA TYR A 145 7.79 -3.46 10.46
C TYR A 145 7.05 -2.41 9.63
N LEU A 146 5.74 -2.59 9.46
CA LEU A 146 4.87 -1.64 8.79
C LEU A 146 4.80 -0.36 9.62
N GLN A 147 5.03 0.78 8.96
CA GLN A 147 4.88 2.09 9.57
C GLN A 147 4.12 2.99 8.60
N PRO A 148 3.39 4.00 9.10
CA PRO A 148 2.88 5.05 8.23
C PRO A 148 4.07 5.77 7.57
N TRP A 149 4.27 5.53 6.27
CA TRP A 149 5.37 6.11 5.49
C TRP A 149 4.95 7.36 4.70
N TYR A 150 4.08 8.17 5.30
CA TYR A 150 3.52 9.42 4.74
C TYR A 150 3.91 10.65 5.56
#